data_AF-A0A9E2G7Q5-F1
#
_entry.id   AF-A0A9E2G7Q5-F1
#
_cell.length_a   1.000
_cell.length_b   1.000
_cell.length_c   1.000
_cell.angle_alpha   90.00
_cell.angle_beta   90.00
_cell.angle_gamma   90.00
#
_symmetry.space_group_name_H-M   'P 1'
#
loop_
_entity.id
_entity.type
_entity.pdbx_description
1 polymer ?
#
loop_
_entity_poly.entity_id
_entity_poly.type
_entity_poly.pdbx_seq_one_letter_code
_entity_poly.pdbx_strand_id
1 'polypeptide(L)'
;MRKNDDKKVITPHLFVEYSLCPAWIWHDLFTNKSLKGDIPELALKLMEKGVIHEKDYIKDLTFDEVSEIDPKAAFAHTLELMRQGAELIYQGEIETEIDGIIWRGRPDLLQKIPLQVGPPVRRTSGSGEDPSLWDGPPVRRTSRFGESPTGLEAGSETGESKFGNWFYIPIDIKSSNDINPDHKYQLAFYAKVLAKLQNKLPHQVAIINKEKKRQVIPVDSELMEKMHARANQILSIIRGQKPTLHYKGGCKQSPWGHMCLEDCKKVNDAALIYNIRETTLNKLREAGFETVADLAELNPREPQFKISANTWSRIILQAQSLIKDDIIWTQSPDIPTNGYPIYFDIEGDPLLGVDYLFGFWLGNEEISARHSDSTVCHPERSRRISKLVPVDSSIPPPVGGSTQNDNKNQEGKFVYFLAPQPEDERKMWLDFLAWLPTLPKEYIVYHYAPYEKIHLDLLEKKYGGSPELNIFKSKLVDLFTVVKNSVIFPLYFYSVKDLAKSRFVNYKWRHQKAGGAQSIFWYEKWLETGDKQVLQDIIDYNEDDVIATEHLLNWLKTKS
;
A
#
# COMPACT_ATOMS: atom_id res chain seq x y z
N MET A 1 -11.61 3.77 26.56
CA MET A 1 -12.80 3.19 25.89
C MET A 1 -13.42 4.26 25.00
N ARG A 2 -13.79 3.94 23.76
CA ARG A 2 -14.78 4.74 23.03
C ARG A 2 -16.08 4.74 23.86
N LYS A 3 -16.81 5.84 23.97
CA LYS A 3 -18.02 5.93 24.84
C LYS A 3 -19.04 4.91 24.34
N ASN A 4 -19.98 4.47 25.17
CA ASN A 4 -21.02 3.53 24.74
C ASN A 4 -21.82 4.05 23.52
N ASP A 5 -21.83 5.37 23.34
CA ASP A 5 -22.39 6.08 22.18
C ASP A 5 -21.68 5.75 20.85
N ASP A 6 -20.37 5.46 20.86
CA ASP A 6 -19.61 5.14 19.64
C ASP A 6 -20.00 3.78 19.04
N LYS A 7 -20.65 2.90 19.82
CA LYS A 7 -21.24 1.64 19.31
C LYS A 7 -22.55 1.85 18.54
N LYS A 8 -22.99 3.10 18.40
CA LYS A 8 -24.18 3.49 17.66
C LYS A 8 -23.88 4.47 16.53
N VAL A 9 -22.61 4.67 16.16
CA VAL A 9 -22.24 5.60 15.08
C VAL A 9 -21.53 4.84 13.97
N ILE A 10 -22.02 5.00 12.74
CA ILE A 10 -21.32 4.62 11.52
C ILE A 10 -20.85 5.88 10.80
N THR A 11 -19.60 5.89 10.33
CA THR A 11 -18.99 7.02 9.63
C THR A 11 -18.32 6.59 8.32
N PRO A 12 -18.13 7.51 7.35
CA PRO A 12 -17.43 7.21 6.09
C PRO A 12 -16.01 6.70 6.28
N HIS A 13 -15.32 7.13 7.34
CA HIS A 13 -13.97 6.66 7.65
C HIS A 13 -13.90 5.14 7.87
N LEU A 14 -14.96 4.56 8.44
CA LEU A 14 -15.03 3.11 8.67
C LEU A 14 -15.01 2.30 7.37
N PHE A 15 -15.41 2.88 6.23
CA PHE A 15 -15.31 2.18 4.93
C PHE A 15 -13.85 1.99 4.51
N VAL A 16 -13.01 3.00 4.76
CA VAL A 16 -11.57 2.94 4.49
C VAL A 16 -10.89 2.00 5.48
N GLU A 17 -11.18 2.12 6.78
CA GLU A 17 -10.65 1.19 7.79
C GLU A 17 -11.03 -0.26 7.46
N TYR A 18 -12.28 -0.50 7.04
CA TYR A 18 -12.74 -1.84 6.66
C TYR A 18 -11.95 -2.41 5.49
N SER A 19 -11.70 -1.62 4.44
CA SER A 19 -10.93 -2.07 3.28
C SER A 19 -9.48 -2.37 3.61
N LEU A 20 -8.88 -1.60 4.53
CA LEU A 20 -7.54 -1.89 5.04
C LEU A 20 -7.56 -3.20 5.85
N CYS A 21 -8.40 -3.25 6.89
CA CYS A 21 -8.52 -4.37 7.80
C CYS A 21 -9.84 -4.32 8.60
N PRO A 22 -10.80 -5.22 8.37
CA PRO A 22 -12.03 -5.27 9.16
C PRO A 22 -11.78 -5.52 10.66
N ALA A 23 -10.74 -6.31 10.99
CA ALA A 23 -10.35 -6.58 12.37
C ALA A 23 -9.89 -5.31 13.11
N TRP A 24 -9.37 -4.31 12.40
CA TRP A 24 -9.01 -3.02 12.99
C TRP A 24 -10.21 -2.38 13.68
N ILE A 25 -11.35 -2.29 12.98
CA ILE A 25 -12.59 -1.69 13.51
C ILE A 25 -13.00 -2.42 14.79
N TRP A 26 -12.95 -3.75 14.78
CA TRP A 26 -13.29 -4.55 15.94
C TRP A 26 -12.34 -4.30 17.12
N HIS A 27 -11.03 -4.29 16.90
CA HIS A 27 -10.06 -4.03 17.97
C HIS A 27 -10.19 -2.61 18.54
N ASP A 28 -10.44 -1.60 17.72
CA ASP A 28 -10.66 -0.22 18.18
C ASP A 28 -11.89 -0.06 19.08
N LEU A 29 -12.90 -0.92 18.91
CA LEU A 29 -14.15 -0.93 19.68
C LEU A 29 -14.12 -1.85 20.90
N PHE A 30 -13.50 -3.03 20.79
CA PHE A 30 -13.64 -4.13 21.76
C PHE A 30 -12.34 -4.53 22.46
N THR A 31 -11.18 -4.04 22.02
CA THR A 31 -9.88 -4.37 22.63
C THR A 31 -9.38 -3.23 23.52
N ASN A 32 -8.54 -3.56 24.51
CA ASN A 32 -7.89 -2.56 25.33
C ASN A 32 -6.94 -1.70 24.47
N LYS A 33 -7.22 -0.40 24.40
CA LYS A 33 -6.45 0.56 23.59
C LYS A 33 -5.00 0.71 24.03
N SER A 34 -4.63 0.35 25.26
CA SER A 34 -3.23 0.37 25.69
C SER A 34 -2.37 -0.68 24.97
N LEU A 35 -3.00 -1.65 24.30
CA LEU A 35 -2.33 -2.65 23.47
C LEU A 35 -2.21 -2.19 22.01
N LYS A 36 -2.76 -1.04 21.63
CA LYS A 36 -2.67 -0.55 20.25
C LYS A 36 -1.21 -0.18 19.97
N GLY A 37 -0.63 -0.77 18.93
CA GLY A 37 0.69 -0.38 18.46
C GLY A 37 0.66 1.01 17.82
N ASP A 38 1.83 1.55 17.53
CA ASP A 38 1.93 2.83 16.84
C ASP A 38 1.36 2.72 15.42
N ILE A 39 0.73 3.81 14.96
CA ILE A 39 0.35 3.93 13.56
C ILE A 39 1.65 4.06 12.76
N PRO A 40 1.86 3.28 11.69
CA PRO A 40 3.06 3.44 10.88
C PRO A 40 3.23 4.89 10.45
N GLU A 41 4.42 5.45 10.64
CA GLU A 41 4.69 6.87 10.40
C GLU A 41 4.36 7.29 8.96
N LEU A 42 4.60 6.41 7.98
CA LEU A 42 4.18 6.62 6.58
C LEU A 42 2.67 6.87 6.45
N ALA A 43 1.84 6.18 7.24
CA ALA A 43 0.40 6.38 7.24
C ALA A 43 0.01 7.73 7.87
N LEU A 44 0.71 8.19 8.92
CA LEU A 44 0.51 9.52 9.49
C LEU A 44 0.84 10.61 8.47
N LYS A 45 1.96 10.48 7.75
CA LYS A 45 2.36 11.44 6.70
C LYS A 45 1.38 11.48 5.53
N LEU A 46 0.84 10.34 5.11
CA LEU A 46 -0.21 10.31 4.08
C LEU A 46 -1.46 11.07 4.52
N MET A 47 -1.83 11.03 5.80
CA MET A 47 -2.93 11.83 6.34
C MET A 47 -2.60 13.33 6.31
N GLU A 48 -1.40 13.73 6.74
CA GLU A 48 -0.96 15.14 6.70
C GLU A 48 -0.93 15.72 5.28
N LYS A 49 -0.36 15.00 4.31
CA LYS A 49 -0.37 15.41 2.89
C LYS A 49 -1.79 15.53 2.34
N GLY A 50 -2.72 14.68 2.80
CA GLY A 50 -4.14 14.78 2.47
C GLY A 50 -4.74 16.13 2.89
N VAL A 51 -4.48 16.56 4.12
CA VAL A 51 -4.97 17.85 4.66
C VAL A 51 -4.36 19.04 3.90
N ILE A 52 -3.07 18.98 3.56
CA ILE A 52 -2.43 20.05 2.78
C ILE A 52 -3.07 20.16 1.39
N HIS A 53 -3.33 19.02 0.73
CA HIS A 53 -3.94 18.99 -0.60
C HIS A 53 -5.36 19.58 -0.59
N GLU A 54 -6.14 19.24 0.43
CA GLU A 54 -7.48 19.80 0.64
C GLU A 54 -7.42 21.33 0.78
N LYS A 55 -6.53 21.83 1.66
CA LYS A 55 -6.32 23.27 1.87
C LYS A 55 -5.87 24.00 0.60
N ASP A 56 -4.98 23.40 -0.19
CA ASP A 56 -4.53 24.00 -1.46
C ASP A 56 -5.65 24.09 -2.51
N TYR A 57 -6.62 23.18 -2.46
CA TYR A 57 -7.78 23.24 -3.34
C TYR A 57 -8.75 24.34 -2.94
N ILE A 58 -9.09 24.44 -1.64
CA ILE A 58 -10.12 25.37 -1.18
C ILE A 58 -9.66 26.83 -1.10
N LYS A 59 -8.35 27.12 -1.09
CA LYS A 59 -7.80 28.48 -0.90
C LYS A 59 -8.35 29.53 -1.89
N ASP A 60 -8.74 29.10 -3.09
CA ASP A 60 -9.23 29.96 -4.17
C ASP A 60 -10.76 29.95 -4.31
N LEU A 61 -11.48 29.31 -3.36
CA LEU A 61 -12.94 29.19 -3.36
C LEU A 61 -13.61 30.11 -2.34
N THR A 62 -14.82 30.55 -2.65
CA THR A 62 -15.72 31.21 -1.70
C THR A 62 -16.64 30.16 -1.07
N PHE A 63 -16.64 30.05 0.24
CA PHE A 63 -17.45 29.09 0.99
C PHE A 63 -17.82 29.60 2.38
N ASP A 64 -18.85 28.99 2.97
CA ASP A 64 -19.19 29.11 4.38
C ASP A 64 -18.55 27.94 5.16
N GLU A 65 -17.73 28.23 6.16
CA GLU A 65 -16.98 27.21 6.91
C GLU A 65 -17.69 26.80 8.21
N VAL A 66 -17.76 25.48 8.43
CA VAL A 66 -18.15 24.89 9.71
C VAL A 66 -16.87 24.48 10.45
N SER A 67 -16.45 25.28 11.43
CA SER A 67 -15.19 25.11 12.17
C SER A 67 -15.36 24.39 13.51
N GLU A 68 -16.61 24.09 13.91
CA GLU A 68 -16.92 23.43 15.17
C GLU A 68 -16.32 22.01 15.23
N ILE A 69 -15.68 21.72 16.38
CA ILE A 69 -15.10 20.41 16.70
C ILE A 69 -16.17 19.45 17.25
N ASP A 70 -17.12 19.96 18.04
CA ASP A 70 -18.21 19.13 18.57
C ASP A 70 -19.18 18.75 17.44
N PRO A 71 -19.43 17.44 17.20
CA PRO A 71 -20.25 17.01 16.06
C PRO A 71 -21.69 17.53 16.10
N LYS A 72 -22.28 17.71 17.28
CA LYS A 72 -23.66 18.20 17.38
C LYS A 72 -23.74 19.69 17.05
N ALA A 73 -22.78 20.48 17.52
CA ALA A 73 -22.66 21.89 17.18
C ALA A 73 -22.39 22.08 15.68
N ALA A 74 -21.45 21.32 15.11
CA ALA A 74 -21.13 21.35 13.68
C ALA A 74 -22.35 20.99 12.81
N PHE A 75 -23.10 19.96 13.20
CA PHE A 75 -24.31 19.56 12.49
C PHE A 75 -25.40 20.65 12.53
N ALA A 76 -25.59 21.27 13.70
CA ALA A 76 -26.57 22.35 13.85
C ALA A 76 -26.22 23.57 12.97
N HIS A 77 -24.94 23.94 12.93
CA HIS A 77 -24.44 25.03 12.09
C HIS A 77 -24.58 24.69 10.59
N THR A 78 -24.20 23.48 10.19
CA THR A 78 -24.36 23.00 8.80
C THR A 78 -25.82 23.07 8.36
N LEU A 79 -26.75 22.61 9.21
CA LEU A 79 -28.18 22.64 8.90
C LEU A 79 -28.72 24.06 8.76
N GLU A 80 -28.19 25.02 9.51
CA GLU A 80 -28.55 26.43 9.39
C GLU A 80 -28.07 27.02 8.06
N LEU A 81 -26.81 26.78 7.67
CA LEU A 81 -26.27 27.20 6.37
C LEU A 81 -27.07 26.59 5.20
N MET A 82 -27.45 25.31 5.31
CA MET A 82 -28.28 24.66 4.29
C MET A 82 -29.68 25.28 4.15
N ARG A 83 -30.29 25.73 5.26
CA ARG A 83 -31.58 26.44 5.27
C ARG A 83 -31.48 27.85 4.70
N GLN A 84 -30.36 28.53 4.95
CA GLN A 84 -30.08 29.85 4.37
C GLN A 84 -29.74 29.77 2.88
N GLY A 85 -29.43 28.56 2.38
CA GLY A 85 -29.11 28.33 0.98
C GLY A 85 -27.70 28.81 0.62
N ALA A 86 -26.74 28.63 1.54
CA ALA A 86 -25.31 28.82 1.30
C ALA A 86 -24.87 28.08 0.01
N GLU A 87 -24.14 28.74 -0.88
CA GLU A 87 -23.79 28.16 -2.19
C GLU A 87 -22.82 26.98 -2.06
N LEU A 88 -21.85 27.09 -1.15
CA LEU A 88 -20.84 26.09 -0.88
C LEU A 88 -20.52 26.09 0.62
N ILE A 89 -20.65 24.95 1.27
CA ILE A 89 -20.32 24.79 2.69
C ILE A 89 -19.08 23.91 2.81
N TYR A 90 -18.04 24.38 3.49
CA TYR A 90 -16.81 23.65 3.75
C TYR A 90 -16.87 22.96 5.11
N GLN A 91 -16.45 21.69 5.16
CA GLN A 91 -16.38 20.89 6.39
C GLN A 91 -17.72 20.75 7.12
N GLY A 92 -18.83 20.73 6.36
CA GLY A 92 -20.18 20.60 6.92
C GLY A 92 -20.45 19.21 7.48
N GLU A 93 -20.86 19.13 8.75
CA GLU A 93 -21.25 17.88 9.41
C GLU A 93 -22.71 17.53 9.08
N ILE A 94 -22.96 16.29 8.67
CA ILE A 94 -24.30 15.76 8.38
C ILE A 94 -24.58 14.50 9.20
N GLU A 95 -25.79 14.39 9.74
CA GLU A 95 -26.19 13.28 10.59
C GLU A 95 -27.65 12.86 10.34
N THR A 96 -27.93 11.56 10.39
CA THR A 96 -29.30 11.03 10.47
C THR A 96 -29.35 9.75 11.30
N GLU A 97 -30.48 9.44 11.93
CA GLU A 97 -30.68 8.19 12.66
C GLU A 97 -31.49 7.20 11.81
N ILE A 98 -30.97 5.99 11.64
CA ILE A 98 -31.60 4.88 10.90
C ILE A 98 -31.47 3.62 11.76
N ASP A 99 -32.60 3.02 12.11
CA ASP A 99 -32.68 1.78 12.89
C ASP A 99 -31.88 1.84 14.22
N GLY A 100 -31.93 2.98 14.91
CA GLY A 100 -31.22 3.20 16.18
C GLY A 100 -29.71 3.40 16.05
N ILE A 101 -29.20 3.55 14.83
CA ILE A 101 -27.81 3.85 14.52
C ILE A 101 -27.72 5.25 13.90
N ILE A 102 -26.78 6.02 14.40
CA ILE A 102 -26.41 7.33 13.89
C ILE A 102 -25.50 7.15 12.67
N TRP A 103 -25.95 7.63 11.53
CA TRP A 103 -25.17 7.76 10.32
C TRP A 103 -24.64 9.19 10.24
N ARG A 104 -23.35 9.35 10.51
CA ARG A 104 -22.71 10.66 10.62
C ARG A 104 -21.56 10.77 9.63
N GLY A 105 -21.42 11.92 8.99
CA GLY A 105 -20.32 12.18 8.09
C GLY A 105 -20.01 13.66 7.95
N ARG A 106 -18.80 13.96 7.49
CA ARG A 106 -18.32 15.31 7.23
C ARG A 106 -17.69 15.35 5.82
N PRO A 107 -18.50 15.50 4.76
CA PRO A 107 -17.95 15.73 3.42
C PRO A 107 -17.09 16.99 3.41
N ASP A 108 -16.05 17.00 2.57
CA ASP A 108 -15.15 18.15 2.48
C ASP A 108 -15.92 19.39 2.02
N LEU A 109 -16.83 19.23 1.05
CA LEU A 109 -17.71 20.29 0.56
C LEU A 109 -19.17 19.79 0.40
N LEU A 110 -20.13 20.65 0.73
CA LEU A 110 -21.53 20.53 0.33
C LEU A 110 -21.86 21.63 -0.67
N GLN A 111 -22.23 21.25 -1.89
CA GLN A 111 -22.60 22.19 -2.94
C GLN A 111 -24.11 22.26 -3.11
N LYS A 112 -24.65 23.48 -3.14
CA LYS A 112 -26.06 23.73 -3.46
C LYS A 112 -26.33 23.50 -4.94
N ILE A 113 -27.44 22.83 -5.23
CA ILE A 113 -27.96 22.58 -6.57
C ILE A 113 -29.39 23.14 -6.65
N PRO A 114 -29.68 24.07 -7.58
CA PRO A 114 -31.03 24.60 -7.75
C PRO A 114 -31.96 23.56 -8.40
N LEU A 115 -33.22 23.57 -7.97
CA LEU A 115 -34.32 22.78 -8.51
C LEU A 115 -35.22 23.67 -9.37
N GLN A 116 -35.69 23.16 -10.50
CA GLN A 116 -36.71 23.88 -11.27
C GLN A 116 -38.08 23.68 -10.60
N VAL A 117 -38.73 24.80 -10.30
CA VAL A 117 -40.15 24.81 -9.93
C VAL A 117 -40.94 24.55 -11.22
N GLY A 118 -41.51 23.35 -11.37
CA GLY A 118 -42.46 23.10 -12.45
C GLY A 118 -43.67 24.05 -12.30
N PRO A 119 -44.35 24.43 -13.41
CA PRO A 119 -45.55 25.26 -13.29
C PRO A 119 -46.56 24.58 -12.36
N PRO A 120 -47.28 25.36 -11.52
CA PRO A 120 -48.22 24.78 -10.56
C PRO A 120 -49.23 23.92 -11.29
N VAL A 121 -49.32 22.64 -10.91
CA VAL A 121 -50.33 21.73 -11.42
C VAL A 121 -51.69 22.29 -11.00
N ARG A 122 -52.38 22.97 -11.91
CA ARG A 122 -53.79 23.31 -11.74
C ARG A 122 -54.53 21.99 -11.56
N ARG A 123 -55.03 21.73 -10.34
CA ARG A 123 -56.03 20.70 -10.11
C ARG A 123 -57.29 21.10 -10.88
N THR A 124 -57.42 20.65 -12.11
CA THR A 124 -58.69 20.65 -12.83
C THR A 124 -59.51 19.48 -12.30
N SER A 125 -60.51 19.79 -11.48
CA SER A 125 -61.67 18.93 -11.28
C SER A 125 -62.41 18.80 -12.63
N GLY A 126 -62.42 17.62 -13.24
CA GLY A 126 -63.21 17.40 -14.46
C GLY A 126 -62.89 16.12 -15.20
N SER A 127 -63.71 15.10 -14.96
CA SER A 127 -64.19 14.06 -15.88
C SER A 127 -63.27 13.53 -17.00
N GLY A 128 -62.95 12.23 -16.86
CA GLY A 128 -62.95 11.16 -17.87
C GLY A 128 -62.58 11.47 -19.33
N GLU A 129 -61.57 10.76 -19.84
CA GLU A 129 -61.70 9.86 -21.01
C GLU A 129 -60.40 9.07 -21.28
N ASP A 130 -60.59 7.95 -21.97
CA ASP A 130 -59.77 6.76 -22.20
C ASP A 130 -58.57 6.98 -23.18
N PRO A 131 -57.57 6.08 -23.26
CA PRO A 131 -56.29 6.28 -23.92
C PRO A 131 -56.27 5.79 -25.37
N SER A 132 -55.86 6.63 -26.31
CA SER A 132 -55.33 6.16 -27.60
C SER A 132 -54.58 7.26 -28.34
N LEU A 133 -53.55 6.86 -29.09
CA LEU A 133 -52.79 7.59 -30.12
C LEU A 133 -51.43 8.13 -29.70
N TRP A 134 -50.47 7.21 -29.71
CA TRP A 134 -49.05 7.48 -29.91
C TRP A 134 -48.78 7.48 -31.41
N ASP A 135 -48.56 8.64 -32.01
CA ASP A 135 -48.05 8.79 -33.38
C ASP A 135 -46.73 9.56 -33.36
N GLY A 136 -45.63 8.83 -33.61
CA GLY A 136 -44.40 9.20 -34.33
C GLY A 136 -43.66 10.53 -34.06
N PRO A 137 -42.31 10.52 -33.97
CA PRO A 137 -41.52 11.73 -33.74
C PRO A 137 -41.20 12.48 -35.04
N PRO A 138 -41.11 13.83 -35.04
CA PRO A 138 -40.38 14.54 -36.07
C PRO A 138 -38.95 14.82 -35.62
N VAL A 139 -38.02 14.23 -36.38
CA VAL A 139 -36.62 14.62 -36.50
C VAL A 139 -36.50 16.08 -36.95
N ARG A 140 -35.58 16.88 -36.37
CA ARG A 140 -34.68 17.78 -37.14
C ARG A 140 -33.62 18.52 -36.30
N ARG A 141 -32.39 18.39 -36.83
CA ARG A 141 -31.33 19.40 -37.04
C ARG A 141 -30.55 19.98 -35.85
N THR A 142 -29.36 19.41 -35.70
CA THR A 142 -28.04 20.07 -35.69
C THR A 142 -28.00 21.61 -35.77
N SER A 143 -27.37 22.24 -34.77
CA SER A 143 -26.46 23.37 -34.96
C SER A 143 -25.49 23.46 -33.79
N ARG A 144 -24.19 23.47 -34.11
CA ARG A 144 -23.05 23.77 -33.22
C ARG A 144 -23.21 25.19 -32.65
N PHE A 145 -22.81 25.43 -31.40
CA PHE A 145 -22.05 26.61 -30.96
C PHE A 145 -21.54 26.46 -29.52
N GLY A 146 -20.25 26.73 -29.33
CA GLY A 146 -19.70 27.39 -28.13
C GLY A 146 -19.45 26.55 -26.88
N GLU A 147 -18.22 26.02 -26.75
CA GLU A 147 -17.68 25.53 -25.48
C GLU A 147 -17.52 26.69 -24.48
N SER A 148 -18.03 26.50 -23.26
CA SER A 148 -17.81 27.35 -22.09
C SER A 148 -17.01 26.55 -21.04
N PRO A 149 -16.08 27.15 -20.25
CA PRO A 149 -15.13 26.42 -19.41
C PRO A 149 -15.70 25.93 -18.06
N THR A 150 -17.01 25.95 -17.86
CA THR A 150 -17.66 25.47 -16.63
C THR A 150 -18.45 24.20 -16.94
N GLY A 151 -17.80 23.04 -16.79
CA GLY A 151 -18.40 21.70 -16.99
C GLY A 151 -19.42 21.32 -15.91
N LEU A 152 -20.47 22.13 -15.76
CA LEU A 152 -21.67 21.88 -14.97
C LEU A 152 -22.85 21.95 -15.94
N GLU A 153 -23.21 20.84 -16.57
CA GLU A 153 -24.56 20.72 -17.12
C GLU A 153 -25.51 20.62 -15.92
N ALA A 154 -26.14 21.74 -15.59
CA ALA A 154 -27.25 21.81 -14.65
C ALA A 154 -28.46 21.09 -15.26
N GLY A 155 -28.48 19.76 -15.15
CA GLY A 155 -29.68 18.96 -15.40
C GLY A 155 -30.78 19.44 -14.45
N SER A 156 -31.86 19.97 -15.01
CA SER A 156 -32.97 20.55 -14.24
C SER A 156 -33.75 19.46 -13.53
N GLU A 157 -33.46 19.22 -12.26
CA GLU A 157 -34.22 18.30 -11.44
C GLU A 157 -35.54 18.94 -10.97
N THR A 158 -36.64 18.19 -11.07
CA THR A 158 -38.00 18.62 -10.70
C THR A 158 -38.34 18.23 -9.25
N GLY A 159 -39.25 18.98 -8.62
CA GLY A 159 -39.72 18.75 -7.24
C GLY A 159 -39.03 19.63 -6.19
N GLU A 160 -39.57 19.67 -4.97
CA GLU A 160 -39.05 20.45 -3.84
C GLU A 160 -38.24 19.57 -2.88
N SER A 161 -37.19 20.14 -2.27
CA SER A 161 -36.54 19.56 -1.10
C SER A 161 -37.11 20.16 0.19
N LYS A 162 -36.67 19.67 1.35
CA LYS A 162 -36.99 20.27 2.66
C LYS A 162 -36.55 21.73 2.79
N PHE A 163 -35.60 22.18 1.95
CA PHE A 163 -35.09 23.55 1.94
C PHE A 163 -35.74 24.41 0.84
N GLY A 164 -36.72 23.89 0.09
CA GLY A 164 -37.40 24.60 -0.99
C GLY A 164 -36.89 24.19 -2.37
N ASN A 165 -36.54 25.17 -3.21
CA ASN A 165 -36.15 24.95 -4.60
C ASN A 165 -34.63 24.73 -4.78
N TRP A 166 -33.94 24.17 -3.78
CA TRP A 166 -32.57 23.69 -3.89
C TRP A 166 -32.34 22.46 -3.03
N PHE A 167 -31.27 21.73 -3.28
CA PHE A 167 -30.78 20.64 -2.44
C PHE A 167 -29.25 20.63 -2.45
N TYR A 168 -28.62 19.81 -1.60
CA TYR A 168 -27.16 19.72 -1.56
C TYR A 168 -26.65 18.39 -2.08
N ILE A 169 -25.48 18.45 -2.72
CA ILE A 169 -24.68 17.27 -3.07
C ILE A 169 -23.33 17.32 -2.33
N PRO A 170 -22.81 16.15 -1.92
CA PRO A 170 -21.51 16.05 -1.28
C PRO A 170 -20.39 15.99 -2.33
N ILE A 171 -19.26 16.61 -1.99
CA ILE A 171 -18.03 16.58 -2.78
C ILE A 171 -16.85 16.31 -1.86
N ASP A 172 -16.02 15.32 -2.22
CA ASP A 172 -14.78 14.98 -1.52
C ASP A 172 -13.55 15.39 -2.36
N ILE A 173 -12.51 15.84 -1.69
CA ILE A 173 -11.21 16.21 -2.26
C ILE A 173 -10.21 15.10 -1.89
N LYS A 174 -9.54 14.52 -2.90
CA LYS A 174 -8.56 13.45 -2.70
C LYS A 174 -7.20 13.86 -3.25
N SER A 175 -6.15 13.53 -2.49
CA SER A 175 -4.74 13.75 -2.86
C SER A 175 -4.19 12.70 -3.85
N SER A 176 -5.01 11.73 -4.27
CA SER A 176 -4.70 10.73 -5.28
C SER A 176 -5.50 10.95 -6.56
N ASN A 177 -4.94 10.55 -7.70
CA ASN A 177 -5.66 10.48 -8.98
C ASN A 177 -6.54 9.23 -9.09
N ASP A 178 -6.18 8.16 -8.37
CA ASP A 178 -6.91 6.90 -8.42
C ASP A 178 -8.13 6.95 -7.51
N ILE A 179 -9.31 6.91 -8.13
CA ILE A 179 -10.57 6.78 -7.42
C ILE A 179 -10.88 5.30 -7.22
N ASN A 180 -10.59 4.80 -6.01
CA ASN A 180 -10.97 3.45 -5.61
C ASN A 180 -12.49 3.34 -5.32
N PRO A 181 -13.04 2.11 -5.24
CA PRO A 181 -14.45 1.91 -4.93
C PRO A 181 -14.90 2.50 -3.57
N ASP A 182 -14.03 2.54 -2.58
CA ASP A 182 -14.39 3.00 -1.23
C ASP A 182 -14.65 4.50 -1.19
N HIS A 183 -13.94 5.31 -1.99
CA HIS A 183 -14.26 6.73 -2.17
C HIS A 183 -15.69 6.90 -2.70
N LYS A 184 -16.11 6.03 -3.63
CA LYS A 184 -17.49 6.05 -4.16
C LYS A 184 -18.50 5.65 -3.08
N TYR A 185 -18.17 4.68 -2.24
CA TYR A 185 -19.03 4.27 -1.11
C TYR A 185 -19.17 5.37 -0.06
N GLN A 186 -18.11 6.13 0.23
CA GLN A 186 -18.17 7.29 1.13
C GLN A 186 -19.12 8.37 0.60
N LEU A 187 -19.03 8.71 -0.69
CA LEU A 187 -19.95 9.67 -1.29
C LEU A 187 -21.40 9.16 -1.34
N ALA A 188 -21.61 7.89 -1.66
CA ALA A 188 -22.93 7.27 -1.61
C ALA A 188 -23.50 7.24 -0.18
N PHE A 189 -22.64 7.05 0.82
CA PHE A 189 -23.00 7.19 2.23
C PHE A 189 -23.49 8.61 2.53
N TYR A 190 -22.76 9.66 2.12
CA TYR A 190 -23.22 11.04 2.29
C TYR A 190 -24.53 11.32 1.57
N ALA A 191 -24.69 10.82 0.33
CA ALA A 191 -25.93 10.94 -0.42
C ALA A 191 -27.12 10.31 0.32
N LYS A 192 -26.93 9.16 0.97
CA LYS A 192 -27.95 8.51 1.82
C LYS A 192 -28.33 9.39 3.02
N VAL A 193 -27.35 9.97 3.71
CA VAL A 193 -27.59 10.85 4.87
C VAL A 193 -28.33 12.12 4.44
N LEU A 194 -27.86 12.78 3.37
CA LEU A 194 -28.51 13.95 2.78
C LEU A 194 -29.93 13.65 2.32
N ALA A 195 -30.17 12.48 1.71
CA ALA A 195 -31.51 12.09 1.28
C ALA A 195 -32.54 12.13 2.41
N LYS A 196 -32.16 11.71 3.62
CA LYS A 196 -33.00 11.80 4.81
C LYS A 196 -33.13 13.23 5.34
N LEU A 197 -32.04 13.99 5.35
CA LEU A 197 -32.03 15.38 5.85
C LEU A 197 -32.88 16.32 5.01
N GLN A 198 -32.75 16.24 3.69
CA GLN A 198 -33.38 17.16 2.74
C GLN A 198 -34.60 16.59 2.03
N ASN A 199 -34.99 15.35 2.35
CA ASN A 199 -36.08 14.59 1.71
C ASN A 199 -35.97 14.47 0.18
N LYS A 200 -34.74 14.47 -0.33
CA LYS A 200 -34.42 14.32 -1.76
C LYS A 200 -33.06 13.66 -1.92
N LEU A 201 -33.01 12.54 -2.65
CA LEU A 201 -31.76 11.83 -2.91
C LEU A 201 -30.91 12.61 -3.93
N PRO A 202 -29.64 12.91 -3.63
CA PRO A 202 -28.70 13.38 -4.65
C PRO A 202 -28.57 12.35 -5.78
N HIS A 203 -28.92 12.72 -7.01
CA HIS A 203 -28.74 11.84 -8.18
C HIS A 203 -27.27 11.73 -8.61
N GLN A 204 -26.44 12.66 -8.14
CA GLN A 204 -25.01 12.69 -8.39
C GLN A 204 -24.24 13.19 -7.17
N VAL A 205 -22.98 12.77 -7.10
CA VAL A 205 -21.97 13.19 -6.13
C VAL A 205 -20.69 13.53 -6.89
N ALA A 206 -19.70 14.17 -6.27
CA ALA A 206 -18.45 14.48 -6.97
C ALA A 206 -17.19 14.20 -6.16
N ILE A 207 -16.10 13.89 -6.86
CA ILE A 207 -14.75 13.83 -6.31
C ILE A 207 -13.88 14.82 -7.05
N ILE A 208 -13.01 15.50 -6.33
CA ILE A 208 -11.91 16.30 -6.89
C ILE A 208 -10.62 15.52 -6.65
N ASN A 209 -9.90 15.23 -7.73
CA ASN A 209 -8.65 14.45 -7.64
C ASN A 209 -7.42 15.35 -7.36
N LYS A 210 -6.23 14.74 -7.35
CA LYS A 210 -4.95 15.47 -7.15
C LYS A 210 -4.72 16.59 -8.18
N GLU A 211 -5.18 16.40 -9.41
CA GLU A 211 -5.05 17.37 -10.50
C GLU A 211 -6.11 18.49 -10.46
N LYS A 212 -6.85 18.60 -9.36
CA LYS A 212 -7.99 19.52 -9.19
C LYS A 212 -9.12 19.28 -10.20
N LYS A 213 -9.14 18.11 -10.86
CA LYS A 213 -10.17 17.74 -11.81
C LYS A 213 -11.39 17.20 -11.06
N ARG A 214 -12.53 17.81 -11.33
CA ARG A 214 -13.84 17.34 -10.84
C ARG A 214 -14.32 16.15 -11.64
N GLN A 215 -14.67 15.08 -10.95
CA GLN A 215 -15.33 13.91 -11.50
C GLN A 215 -16.71 13.74 -10.85
N VAL A 216 -17.75 13.78 -11.67
CA VAL A 216 -19.13 13.51 -11.25
C VAL A 216 -19.39 12.01 -11.28
N ILE A 217 -20.03 11.50 -10.24
CA ILE A 217 -20.38 10.08 -10.10
C ILE A 217 -21.91 10.00 -9.94
N PRO A 218 -22.62 9.24 -10.80
CA PRO A 218 -24.05 9.03 -10.63
C PRO A 218 -24.33 8.15 -9.40
N VAL A 219 -25.40 8.48 -8.68
CA VAL A 219 -25.91 7.69 -7.56
C VAL A 219 -26.97 6.73 -8.09
N ASP A 220 -26.52 5.64 -8.68
CA ASP A 220 -27.38 4.57 -9.19
C ASP A 220 -27.67 3.49 -8.13
N SER A 221 -28.56 2.55 -8.48
CA SER A 221 -28.95 1.46 -7.59
C SER A 221 -27.76 0.53 -7.27
N GLU A 222 -26.87 0.28 -8.23
CA GLU A 222 -25.73 -0.61 -8.05
C GLU A 222 -24.74 -0.05 -7.01
N LEU A 223 -24.42 1.25 -7.09
CA LEU A 223 -23.56 1.93 -6.14
C LEU A 223 -24.17 1.90 -4.73
N MET A 224 -25.47 2.20 -4.64
CA MET A 224 -26.19 2.18 -3.36
C MET A 224 -26.25 0.78 -2.74
N GLU A 225 -26.52 -0.26 -3.54
CA GLU A 225 -26.52 -1.65 -3.08
C GLU A 225 -25.15 -2.08 -2.54
N LYS A 226 -24.07 -1.77 -3.26
CA LYS A 226 -22.70 -2.10 -2.81
C LYS A 226 -22.32 -1.33 -1.54
N MET A 227 -22.66 -0.04 -1.45
CA MET A 227 -22.44 0.76 -0.25
C MET A 227 -23.23 0.20 0.93
N HIS A 228 -24.50 -0.18 0.76
CA HIS A 228 -25.31 -0.79 1.81
C HIS A 228 -24.76 -2.15 2.26
N ALA A 229 -24.34 -3.00 1.31
CA ALA A 229 -23.72 -4.28 1.63
C ALA A 229 -22.47 -4.09 2.51
N ARG A 230 -21.61 -3.12 2.15
CA ARG A 230 -20.42 -2.77 2.94
C ARG A 230 -20.80 -2.18 4.31
N ALA A 231 -21.77 -1.29 4.36
CA ALA A 231 -22.25 -0.72 5.61
C ALA A 231 -22.78 -1.81 6.55
N ASN A 232 -23.53 -2.78 6.04
CA ASN A 232 -24.04 -3.89 6.84
C ASN A 232 -22.93 -4.74 7.45
N GLN A 233 -21.84 -4.98 6.72
CA GLN A 233 -20.65 -5.65 7.27
C GLN A 233 -19.98 -4.83 8.38
N ILE A 234 -19.86 -3.52 8.20
CA ILE A 234 -19.32 -2.62 9.23
C ILE A 234 -20.23 -2.61 10.47
N LEU A 235 -21.55 -2.53 10.27
CA LEU A 235 -22.54 -2.53 11.34
C LEU A 235 -22.52 -3.83 12.14
N SER A 236 -22.29 -4.98 11.49
CA SER A 236 -22.19 -6.24 12.20
C SER A 236 -20.96 -6.27 13.13
N ILE A 237 -19.84 -5.70 12.67
CA ILE A 237 -18.64 -5.51 13.50
C ILE A 237 -18.92 -4.56 14.66
N ILE A 238 -19.54 -3.41 14.41
CA ILE A 238 -19.93 -2.45 15.46
C ILE A 238 -20.82 -3.11 16.52
N ARG A 239 -21.68 -4.04 16.11
CA ARG A 239 -22.56 -4.83 17.01
C ARG A 239 -21.84 -5.95 17.75
N GLY A 240 -20.53 -6.14 17.53
CA GLY A 240 -19.70 -7.09 18.27
C GLY A 240 -19.30 -8.34 17.49
N GLN A 241 -19.75 -8.51 16.25
CA GLN A 241 -19.30 -9.62 15.42
C GLN A 241 -17.80 -9.48 15.15
N LYS A 242 -16.99 -10.39 15.69
CA LYS A 242 -15.56 -10.42 15.40
C LYS A 242 -15.35 -10.90 13.95
N PRO A 243 -14.61 -10.15 13.11
CA PRO A 243 -14.24 -10.62 11.79
C PRO A 243 -13.47 -11.94 11.86
N THR A 244 -13.65 -12.79 10.84
CA THR A 244 -12.86 -14.01 10.71
C THR A 244 -11.37 -13.69 10.63
N LEU A 245 -10.55 -14.48 11.30
CA LEU A 245 -9.11 -14.29 11.30
C LEU A 245 -8.56 -14.45 9.89
N HIS A 246 -7.79 -13.46 9.44
CA HIS A 246 -6.97 -13.54 8.24
C HIS A 246 -5.73 -12.69 8.47
N TYR A 247 -4.55 -13.31 8.36
CA TYR A 247 -3.29 -12.65 8.61
C TYR A 247 -2.49 -12.53 7.30
N LYS A 248 -2.33 -11.30 6.81
CA LYS A 248 -1.72 -10.98 5.52
C LYS A 248 -0.51 -10.07 5.69
N GLY A 249 0.31 -9.93 4.63
CA GLY A 249 1.48 -9.03 4.62
C GLY A 249 1.17 -7.61 5.12
N GLY A 250 0.05 -7.03 4.68
CA GLY A 250 -0.40 -5.70 5.09
C GLY A 250 -0.74 -5.57 6.59
N CYS A 251 -0.95 -6.68 7.31
CA CYS A 251 -1.18 -6.63 8.76
C CYS A 251 0.03 -6.08 9.52
N LYS A 252 1.26 -6.17 8.99
CA LYS A 252 2.45 -5.55 9.62
C LYS A 252 2.34 -4.02 9.72
N GLN A 253 1.54 -3.41 8.85
CA GLN A 253 1.28 -1.97 8.83
C GLN A 253 0.01 -1.60 9.62
N SER A 254 -0.67 -2.56 10.25
CA SER A 254 -1.78 -2.27 11.13
C SER A 254 -1.29 -2.08 12.57
N PRO A 255 -1.76 -1.05 13.30
CA PRO A 255 -1.56 -0.91 14.76
C PRO A 255 -1.95 -2.16 15.55
N TRP A 256 -2.88 -2.95 15.02
CA TRP A 256 -3.42 -4.16 15.63
C TRP A 256 -2.85 -5.45 15.03
N GLY A 257 -1.93 -5.36 14.07
CA GLY A 257 -1.38 -6.52 13.38
C GLY A 257 -0.77 -7.56 14.30
N HIS A 258 -0.09 -7.12 15.36
CA HIS A 258 0.50 -8.00 16.36
C HIS A 258 -0.58 -8.76 17.16
N MET A 259 -1.71 -8.13 17.48
CA MET A 259 -2.84 -8.80 18.12
C MET A 259 -3.49 -9.84 17.22
N CYS A 260 -3.70 -9.52 15.94
CA CYS A 260 -4.21 -10.49 14.97
C CYS A 260 -3.29 -11.72 14.88
N LEU A 261 -1.96 -11.51 14.85
CA LEU A 261 -0.99 -12.61 14.84
C LEU A 261 -1.08 -13.46 16.11
N GLU A 262 -1.15 -12.83 17.29
CA GLU A 262 -1.29 -13.55 18.55
C GLU A 262 -2.59 -14.35 18.61
N ASP A 263 -3.70 -13.78 18.17
CA ASP A 263 -4.99 -14.46 18.12
C ASP A 263 -4.93 -15.68 17.21
N CYS A 264 -4.34 -15.55 16.01
CA CYS A 264 -4.11 -16.69 15.12
C CYS A 264 -3.23 -17.77 15.76
N LYS A 265 -2.16 -17.37 16.46
CA LYS A 265 -1.27 -18.32 17.16
C LYS A 265 -1.98 -19.05 18.29
N LYS A 266 -2.75 -18.34 19.12
CA LYS A 266 -3.46 -18.90 20.28
C LYS A 266 -4.42 -20.03 19.90
N VAL A 267 -5.09 -19.90 18.77
CA VAL A 267 -6.05 -20.90 18.27
C VAL A 267 -5.49 -21.79 17.17
N ASN A 268 -4.18 -21.69 16.90
CA ASN A 268 -3.49 -22.40 15.82
C ASN A 268 -4.17 -22.25 14.44
N ASP A 269 -4.70 -21.07 14.11
CA ASP A 269 -5.51 -20.84 12.91
C ASP A 269 -4.73 -21.05 11.60
N ALA A 270 -5.37 -21.64 10.58
CA ALA A 270 -4.84 -21.81 9.23
C ALA A 270 -4.45 -20.48 8.55
N ALA A 271 -4.94 -19.33 9.04
CA ALA A 271 -4.52 -18.00 8.63
C ALA A 271 -3.03 -17.72 8.87
N LEU A 272 -2.33 -18.54 9.66
CA LEU A 272 -0.88 -18.46 9.85
C LEU A 272 -0.07 -18.90 8.61
N ILE A 273 -0.68 -19.60 7.66
CA ILE A 273 0.00 -20.02 6.43
C ILE A 273 0.39 -18.78 5.61
N TYR A 274 1.67 -18.68 5.26
CA TYR A 274 2.22 -17.52 4.55
C TYR A 274 1.53 -17.32 3.21
N ASN A 275 1.11 -16.08 2.98
CA ASN A 275 0.53 -15.62 1.71
C ASN A 275 -0.71 -16.44 1.29
N ILE A 276 -1.45 -17.00 2.25
CA ILE A 276 -2.73 -17.65 1.95
C ILE A 276 -3.77 -16.59 1.58
N ARG A 277 -4.37 -16.75 0.40
CA ARG A 277 -5.47 -15.88 -0.05
C ARG A 277 -6.72 -16.18 0.77
N GLU A 278 -7.50 -15.15 1.08
CA GLU A 278 -8.76 -15.27 1.82
C GLU A 278 -9.71 -16.29 1.16
N THR A 279 -9.83 -16.25 -0.17
CA THR A 279 -10.65 -17.22 -0.93
C THR A 279 -10.18 -18.67 -0.80
N THR A 280 -8.89 -18.89 -0.55
CA THR A 280 -8.34 -20.24 -0.33
C THR A 280 -8.55 -20.66 1.11
N LEU A 281 -8.32 -19.75 2.07
CA LEU A 281 -8.57 -19.98 3.48
C LEU A 281 -10.04 -20.34 3.76
N ASN A 282 -10.99 -19.65 3.12
CA ASN A 282 -12.41 -19.94 3.28
C ASN A 282 -12.78 -21.34 2.76
N LYS A 283 -12.24 -21.77 1.61
CA LYS A 283 -12.43 -23.14 1.10
C LYS A 283 -11.88 -24.21 2.04
N LEU A 284 -10.73 -23.95 2.67
CA LEU A 284 -10.15 -24.86 3.66
C LEU A 284 -11.07 -24.99 4.87
N ARG A 285 -11.57 -23.87 5.40
CA ARG A 285 -12.51 -23.84 6.53
C ARG A 285 -13.84 -24.52 6.19
N GLU A 286 -14.40 -24.29 5.01
CA GLU A 286 -15.60 -24.98 4.51
C GLU A 286 -15.41 -26.50 4.40
N ALA A 287 -14.17 -26.95 4.15
CA ALA A 287 -13.80 -28.36 4.13
C ALA A 287 -13.43 -28.93 5.52
N GLY A 288 -13.50 -28.12 6.58
CA GLY A 288 -13.19 -28.53 7.96
C GLY A 288 -11.72 -28.41 8.37
N PHE A 289 -10.85 -27.80 7.54
CA PHE A 289 -9.44 -27.56 7.86
C PHE A 289 -9.28 -26.14 8.41
N GLU A 290 -9.48 -25.97 9.71
CA GLU A 290 -9.48 -24.66 10.37
C GLU A 290 -8.12 -24.28 10.96
N THR A 291 -7.30 -25.26 11.31
CA THR A 291 -6.02 -25.06 12.00
C THR A 291 -4.80 -25.47 11.17
N VAL A 292 -3.62 -24.99 11.57
CA VAL A 292 -2.35 -25.46 11.00
C VAL A 292 -2.14 -26.94 11.31
N ALA A 293 -2.59 -27.42 12.47
CA ALA A 293 -2.52 -28.85 12.81
C ALA A 293 -3.33 -29.70 11.82
N ASP A 294 -4.57 -29.32 11.52
CA ASP A 294 -5.41 -30.03 10.53
C ASP A 294 -4.71 -30.11 9.16
N LEU A 295 -4.11 -29.00 8.73
CA LEU A 295 -3.41 -28.93 7.45
C LEU A 295 -2.12 -29.77 7.43
N ALA A 296 -1.42 -29.87 8.57
CA ALA A 296 -0.15 -30.59 8.66
C ALA A 296 -0.31 -32.11 8.51
N GLU A 297 -1.49 -32.64 8.85
CA GLU A 297 -1.82 -34.07 8.73
C GLU A 297 -2.14 -34.51 7.29
N LEU A 298 -2.38 -33.55 6.39
CA LEU A 298 -2.76 -33.84 5.01
C LEU A 298 -1.58 -34.28 4.13
N ASN A 299 -1.91 -34.97 3.03
CA ASN A 299 -0.93 -35.35 2.02
C ASN A 299 -0.70 -34.21 1.01
N PRO A 300 0.52 -33.62 0.93
CA PRO A 300 0.81 -32.52 0.00
C PRO A 300 0.72 -32.92 -1.48
N ARG A 301 0.67 -34.22 -1.80
CA ARG A 301 0.58 -34.74 -3.18
C ARG A 301 -0.84 -35.04 -3.63
N GLU A 302 -1.84 -34.89 -2.76
CA GLU A 302 -3.24 -35.22 -3.05
C GLU A 302 -4.13 -34.00 -2.90
N PRO A 303 -4.20 -33.11 -3.93
CA PRO A 303 -5.03 -31.93 -3.87
C PRO A 303 -6.50 -32.28 -3.68
N GLN A 304 -7.13 -31.63 -2.70
CA GLN A 304 -8.56 -31.70 -2.51
C GLN A 304 -9.24 -30.43 -3.05
N PHE A 305 -10.47 -30.58 -3.53
CA PHE A 305 -11.32 -29.50 -4.08
C PHE A 305 -10.59 -28.63 -5.13
N LYS A 306 -11.21 -27.50 -5.52
CA LYS A 306 -10.71 -26.65 -6.62
C LYS A 306 -9.58 -25.73 -6.15
N ILE A 307 -8.40 -26.31 -5.90
CA ILE A 307 -7.11 -25.66 -5.60
C ILE A 307 -6.02 -26.25 -6.51
N SER A 308 -5.04 -25.44 -6.93
CA SER A 308 -3.92 -25.93 -7.74
C SER A 308 -3.01 -26.86 -6.94
N ALA A 309 -2.45 -27.89 -7.58
CA ALA A 309 -1.56 -28.84 -6.91
C ALA A 309 -0.36 -28.17 -6.22
N ASN A 310 0.21 -27.13 -6.85
CA ASN A 310 1.29 -26.35 -6.26
C ASN A 310 0.83 -25.58 -5.01
N THR A 311 -0.30 -24.88 -5.08
CA THR A 311 -0.85 -24.15 -3.91
C THR A 311 -1.15 -25.11 -2.76
N TRP A 312 -1.78 -26.25 -3.05
CA TRP A 312 -2.09 -27.29 -2.08
C TRP A 312 -0.83 -27.80 -1.37
N SER A 313 0.15 -28.26 -2.15
CA SER A 313 1.41 -28.79 -1.64
C SER A 313 2.12 -27.76 -0.75
N ARG A 314 2.20 -26.50 -1.18
CA ARG A 314 2.86 -25.44 -0.40
C ARG A 314 2.16 -25.15 0.93
N ILE A 315 0.83 -25.11 0.96
CA ILE A 315 0.07 -24.86 2.18
C ILE A 315 0.36 -25.95 3.21
N ILE A 316 0.28 -27.21 2.78
CA ILE A 316 0.47 -28.38 3.67
C ILE A 316 1.92 -28.49 4.13
N LEU A 317 2.88 -28.37 3.22
CA LEU A 317 4.30 -28.41 3.61
C LEU A 317 4.64 -27.25 4.55
N GLN A 318 4.04 -26.08 4.39
CA GLN A 318 4.23 -25.00 5.35
C GLN A 318 3.58 -25.31 6.70
N ALA A 319 2.39 -25.90 6.72
CA ALA A 319 1.77 -26.34 7.96
C ALA A 319 2.66 -27.36 8.70
N GLN A 320 3.20 -28.33 7.98
CA GLN A 320 4.14 -29.31 8.50
C GLN A 320 5.43 -28.67 9.02
N SER A 321 5.96 -27.70 8.29
CA SER A 321 7.14 -26.94 8.70
C SER A 321 6.88 -26.17 10.00
N LEU A 322 5.74 -25.50 10.12
CA LEU A 322 5.32 -24.77 11.33
C LEU A 322 5.14 -25.69 12.54
N ILE A 323 4.52 -26.87 12.38
CA ILE A 323 4.33 -27.83 13.48
C ILE A 323 5.65 -28.42 13.96
N LYS A 324 6.55 -28.75 13.02
CA LYS A 324 7.88 -29.29 13.34
C LYS A 324 8.86 -28.23 13.82
N ASP A 325 8.51 -26.95 13.65
CA ASP A 325 9.40 -25.80 13.79
C ASP A 325 10.72 -25.99 13.03
N ASP A 326 10.65 -26.53 11.81
CA ASP A 326 11.85 -26.83 11.01
C ASP A 326 11.63 -26.59 9.52
N ILE A 327 12.72 -26.37 8.79
CA ILE A 327 12.66 -26.14 7.34
C ILE A 327 12.34 -27.42 6.56
N ILE A 328 11.71 -27.25 5.40
CA ILE A 328 11.50 -28.34 4.44
C ILE A 328 12.06 -27.91 3.09
N TRP A 329 13.08 -28.61 2.61
CA TRP A 329 13.59 -28.47 1.26
C TRP A 329 12.65 -29.16 0.27
N THR A 330 12.15 -28.42 -0.72
CA THR A 330 11.30 -28.95 -1.79
C THR A 330 12.13 -29.37 -3.01
N GLN A 331 13.26 -28.72 -3.23
CA GLN A 331 14.22 -29.00 -4.30
C GLN A 331 15.56 -28.31 -3.99
N SER A 332 16.63 -28.70 -4.68
CA SER A 332 17.90 -27.96 -4.63
C SER A 332 17.70 -26.53 -5.17
N PRO A 333 18.27 -25.51 -4.51
CA PRO A 333 18.25 -24.14 -5.03
C PRO A 333 18.99 -24.04 -6.36
N ASP A 334 18.29 -23.55 -7.38
CA ASP A 334 18.90 -23.16 -8.65
C ASP A 334 19.50 -21.76 -8.52
N ILE A 335 20.81 -21.71 -8.28
CA ILE A 335 21.56 -20.49 -7.99
C ILE A 335 22.70 -20.38 -9.00
N PRO A 336 22.66 -19.42 -9.93
CA PRO A 336 23.81 -19.11 -10.77
C PRO A 336 24.99 -18.69 -9.89
N THR A 337 26.17 -19.29 -10.07
CA THR A 337 27.39 -18.98 -9.30
C THR A 337 28.59 -18.57 -10.16
N ASN A 338 28.43 -18.50 -11.47
CA ASN A 338 29.51 -18.18 -12.40
C ASN A 338 29.74 -16.67 -12.50
N GLY A 339 30.75 -16.17 -11.78
CA GLY A 339 31.18 -14.78 -11.84
C GLY A 339 31.34 -14.16 -10.47
N TYR A 340 31.84 -12.93 -10.46
CA TYR A 340 32.00 -12.13 -9.25
C TYR A 340 30.63 -11.80 -8.63
N PRO A 341 30.39 -12.11 -7.33
CA PRO A 341 29.10 -11.87 -6.70
C PRO A 341 28.93 -10.40 -6.30
N ILE A 342 27.83 -9.80 -6.73
CA ILE A 342 27.38 -8.45 -6.36
C ILE A 342 26.02 -8.58 -5.69
N TYR A 343 25.80 -7.91 -4.57
CA TYR A 343 24.49 -7.84 -3.91
C TYR A 343 23.97 -6.42 -4.00
N PHE A 344 22.70 -6.26 -4.37
CA PHE A 344 22.14 -4.98 -4.76
C PHE A 344 20.81 -4.72 -4.03
N ASP A 345 20.68 -3.50 -3.50
CA ASP A 345 19.50 -2.99 -2.84
C ASP A 345 19.28 -1.50 -3.16
N ILE A 346 18.01 -1.07 -3.20
CA ILE A 346 17.62 0.32 -3.46
C ILE A 346 16.74 0.83 -2.32
N GLU A 347 17.09 2.00 -1.77
CA GLU A 347 16.20 2.78 -0.91
C GLU A 347 15.53 3.91 -1.69
N GLY A 348 14.23 4.08 -1.47
CA GLY A 348 13.43 5.13 -2.09
C GLY A 348 12.34 5.66 -1.17
N ASP A 349 11.86 6.86 -1.50
CA ASP A 349 10.71 7.51 -0.88
C ASP A 349 9.59 7.67 -1.91
N PRO A 350 8.56 6.79 -1.88
CA PRO A 350 7.41 6.87 -2.76
C PRO A 350 6.58 8.16 -2.59
N LEU A 351 6.64 8.81 -1.43
CA LEU A 351 5.91 10.05 -1.18
C LEU A 351 6.53 11.26 -1.88
N LEU A 352 7.84 11.19 -2.13
CA LEU A 352 8.60 12.18 -2.91
C LEU A 352 8.79 11.73 -4.36
N GLY A 353 8.58 10.44 -4.66
CA GLY A 353 8.77 9.86 -5.99
C GLY A 353 10.24 9.81 -6.38
N VAL A 354 11.10 9.48 -5.42
CA VAL A 354 12.56 9.48 -5.56
C VAL A 354 13.16 8.17 -5.04
N ASP A 355 14.07 7.58 -5.80
CA ASP A 355 15.05 6.61 -5.31
C ASP A 355 16.32 7.37 -4.93
N TYR A 356 16.74 7.27 -3.66
CA TYR A 356 17.79 8.16 -3.13
C TYR A 356 19.08 7.44 -2.73
N LEU A 357 19.10 6.11 -2.67
CA LEU A 357 20.32 5.36 -2.36
C LEU A 357 20.34 4.02 -3.09
N PHE A 358 21.44 3.77 -3.82
CA PHE A 358 21.76 2.46 -4.37
C PHE A 358 22.91 1.85 -3.58
N GLY A 359 22.71 0.67 -3.02
CA GLY A 359 23.70 -0.07 -2.23
C GLY A 359 24.24 -1.29 -2.95
N PHE A 360 25.57 -1.47 -2.91
CA PHE A 360 26.24 -2.61 -3.50
C PHE A 360 27.22 -3.24 -2.51
N TRP A 361 27.03 -4.52 -2.20
CA TRP A 361 28.08 -5.32 -1.57
C TRP A 361 28.83 -6.11 -2.62
N LEU A 362 30.14 -5.88 -2.71
CA LEU A 362 31.05 -6.58 -3.61
C LEU A 362 31.74 -7.69 -2.81
N GLY A 363 31.30 -8.93 -3.00
CA GLY A 363 31.77 -10.09 -2.24
C GLY A 363 33.20 -10.52 -2.59
N ASN A 364 33.79 -11.41 -1.81
CA ASN A 364 35.19 -11.81 -2.01
C ASN A 364 35.39 -12.85 -3.14
N GLU A 365 36.46 -12.71 -3.94
CA GLU A 365 36.78 -13.56 -5.11
C GLU A 365 36.94 -15.07 -4.77
N GLU A 366 37.36 -15.40 -3.55
CA GLU A 366 37.85 -16.75 -3.20
C GLU A 366 36.80 -17.88 -3.17
N ILE A 367 35.50 -17.57 -3.09
CA ILE A 367 34.46 -18.62 -2.98
C ILE A 367 34.18 -19.30 -4.32
N SER A 368 34.60 -18.71 -5.44
CA SER A 368 34.44 -19.30 -6.78
C SER A 368 35.49 -20.37 -7.13
N ALA A 369 36.62 -20.42 -6.42
CA ALA A 369 37.79 -21.22 -6.82
C ALA A 369 38.00 -22.53 -6.02
N ARG A 370 37.19 -22.82 -4.99
CA ARG A 370 37.44 -23.97 -4.09
C ARG A 370 36.71 -25.27 -4.47
N HIS A 371 36.06 -25.36 -5.63
CA HIS A 371 35.35 -26.57 -6.08
C HIS A 371 35.83 -27.08 -7.45
N SER A 372 37.15 -27.02 -7.69
CA SER A 372 37.78 -27.87 -8.71
C SER A 372 39.15 -28.37 -8.24
N ASP A 373 39.13 -29.64 -7.84
CA ASP A 373 40.20 -30.62 -7.85
C ASP A 373 41.47 -30.48 -6.98
N SER A 374 41.74 -31.60 -6.33
CA SER A 374 42.88 -31.93 -5.50
C SER A 374 44.19 -32.03 -6.30
N THR A 375 45.23 -31.28 -5.91
CA THR A 375 46.61 -31.81 -5.87
C THR A 375 47.51 -30.99 -4.95
N VAL A 376 48.36 -31.70 -4.23
CA VAL A 376 49.37 -31.27 -3.26
C VAL A 376 50.39 -30.25 -3.83
N CYS A 377 50.66 -29.15 -3.12
CA CYS A 377 52.03 -28.62 -2.93
C CYS A 377 52.14 -27.60 -1.77
N HIS A 378 53.29 -27.64 -1.09
CA HIS A 378 53.68 -26.96 0.15
C HIS A 378 53.80 -25.40 0.08
N PRO A 379 53.95 -24.71 1.24
CA PRO A 379 53.59 -23.31 1.41
C PRO A 379 54.79 -22.36 1.24
N GLU A 380 54.89 -21.66 0.12
CA GLU A 380 55.65 -20.41 0.05
C GLU A 380 55.08 -19.53 -1.08
N ARG A 381 54.13 -18.63 -0.75
CA ARG A 381 53.89 -17.40 -1.54
C ARG A 381 53.00 -16.35 -0.85
N SER A 382 53.05 -16.24 0.48
CA SER A 382 52.63 -15.00 1.14
C SER A 382 53.74 -13.96 1.00
N ARG A 383 53.73 -13.18 -0.09
CA ARG A 383 54.38 -11.85 -0.31
C ARG A 383 54.54 -11.58 -1.80
N ARG A 384 53.45 -11.48 -2.57
CA ARG A 384 53.53 -10.89 -3.93
C ARG A 384 52.20 -10.53 -4.59
N ILE A 385 51.29 -9.85 -3.90
CA ILE A 385 50.22 -9.09 -4.59
C ILE A 385 49.98 -7.78 -3.85
N SER A 386 50.99 -6.91 -3.87
CA SER A 386 50.83 -5.46 -3.59
C SER A 386 51.10 -4.61 -4.82
N LYS A 387 51.18 -5.23 -6.01
CA LYS A 387 51.41 -4.56 -7.28
C LYS A 387 50.73 -5.37 -8.38
N LEU A 388 49.61 -4.85 -8.90
CA LEU A 388 49.09 -4.94 -10.27
C LEU A 388 47.56 -4.84 -10.28
N VAL A 389 47.04 -3.63 -10.05
CA VAL A 389 46.22 -2.85 -11.00
C VAL A 389 46.46 -1.38 -10.60
N PRO A 390 46.94 -0.49 -11.48
CA PRO A 390 46.95 0.94 -11.18
C PRO A 390 45.49 1.40 -11.20
N VAL A 391 44.96 1.77 -10.04
CA VAL A 391 43.80 2.66 -9.99
C VAL A 391 44.28 3.98 -10.58
N ASP A 392 43.82 4.31 -11.77
CA ASP A 392 44.07 5.59 -12.39
C ASP A 392 43.53 6.69 -11.47
N SER A 393 44.44 7.41 -10.82
CA SER A 393 44.15 8.53 -9.93
C SER A 393 43.73 9.80 -10.67
N SER A 394 43.45 9.72 -11.98
CA SER A 394 42.96 10.83 -12.82
C SER A 394 41.48 10.74 -13.21
N ILE A 395 40.76 9.73 -12.72
CA ILE A 395 39.30 9.63 -12.85
C ILE A 395 38.68 10.34 -11.63
N PRO A 396 37.78 11.32 -11.81
CA PRO A 396 37.11 11.95 -10.67
C PRO A 396 36.36 10.86 -9.88
N PRO A 397 36.42 10.87 -8.53
CA PRO A 397 35.68 9.89 -7.74
C PRO A 397 34.19 9.99 -8.10
N PRO A 398 33.45 8.86 -8.17
CA PRO A 398 32.00 8.94 -8.14
C PRO A 398 31.61 9.71 -6.87
N VAL A 399 30.49 10.42 -6.88
CA VAL A 399 30.00 11.15 -5.68
C VAL A 399 29.36 10.17 -4.68
N GLY A 400 29.96 9.00 -4.50
CA GLY A 400 29.56 7.91 -3.63
C GLY A 400 30.72 7.52 -2.72
N GLY A 401 30.43 7.26 -1.44
CA GLY A 401 31.44 6.85 -0.47
C GLY A 401 31.81 5.37 -0.62
N SER A 402 32.93 4.99 -0.02
CA SER A 402 33.30 3.59 0.16
C SER A 402 33.83 3.40 1.57
N THR A 403 33.26 2.46 2.30
CA THR A 403 33.73 2.02 3.61
C THR A 403 34.52 0.72 3.43
N GLN A 404 35.72 0.64 4.03
CA GLN A 404 36.38 -0.64 4.25
C GLN A 404 35.96 -1.14 5.63
N ASN A 405 35.60 -2.41 5.75
CA ASN A 405 35.21 -3.01 7.03
C ASN A 405 36.48 -3.37 7.83
N ASP A 406 36.70 -2.71 8.98
CA ASP A 406 37.83 -2.99 9.89
C ASP A 406 37.60 -4.24 10.77
N ASN A 407 36.44 -4.91 10.64
CA ASN A 407 36.19 -6.20 11.29
C ASN A 407 36.89 -7.34 10.53
N LYS A 408 37.93 -7.92 11.15
CA LYS A 408 38.79 -9.02 10.65
C LYS A 408 38.08 -10.31 10.17
N ASN A 409 36.74 -10.38 10.17
CA ASN A 409 35.96 -11.57 9.83
C ASN A 409 34.97 -11.40 8.65
N GLN A 410 34.88 -10.22 8.01
CA GLN A 410 34.06 -10.03 6.79
C GLN A 410 34.91 -9.35 5.72
N GLU A 411 35.30 -10.11 4.69
CA GLU A 411 36.05 -9.59 3.55
C GLU A 411 35.08 -9.24 2.42
N GLY A 412 34.93 -7.95 2.13
CA GLY A 412 34.09 -7.42 1.06
C GLY A 412 34.14 -5.89 1.02
N LYS A 413 33.60 -5.28 -0.05
CA LYS A 413 33.59 -3.82 -0.22
C LYS A 413 32.17 -3.32 -0.43
N PHE A 414 31.73 -2.39 0.42
CA PHE A 414 30.49 -1.66 0.21
C PHE A 414 30.72 -0.45 -0.69
N VAL A 415 29.90 -0.32 -1.72
CA VAL A 415 29.87 0.79 -2.67
C VAL A 415 28.44 1.30 -2.72
N TYR A 416 28.24 2.61 -2.68
CA TYR A 416 26.90 3.18 -2.78
C TYR A 416 26.87 4.47 -3.60
N PHE A 417 25.69 4.78 -4.15
CA PHE A 417 25.40 6.05 -4.81
C PHE A 417 24.24 6.69 -4.08
N LEU A 418 24.38 7.97 -3.73
CA LEU A 418 23.42 8.69 -2.91
C LEU A 418 22.93 9.94 -3.65
N ALA A 419 21.62 10.20 -3.57
CA ALA A 419 21.01 11.50 -3.84
C ALA A 419 20.74 12.18 -2.49
N PRO A 420 21.54 13.17 -2.05
CA PRO A 420 21.34 13.84 -0.76
C PRO A 420 20.06 14.69 -0.71
N GLN A 421 19.55 15.09 -1.87
CA GLN A 421 18.27 15.77 -2.06
C GLN A 421 17.48 15.11 -3.20
N PRO A 422 16.14 15.25 -3.25
CA PRO A 422 15.33 14.63 -4.32
C PRO A 422 15.74 15.02 -5.75
N GLU A 423 16.19 16.25 -5.95
CA GLU A 423 16.69 16.76 -7.23
C GLU A 423 18.00 16.08 -7.70
N ASP A 424 18.75 15.46 -6.78
CA ASP A 424 20.03 14.81 -7.07
C ASP A 424 19.87 13.37 -7.62
N GLU A 425 18.65 12.82 -7.69
CA GLU A 425 18.39 11.46 -8.18
C GLU A 425 18.95 11.23 -9.59
N ARG A 426 18.78 12.22 -10.47
CA ARG A 426 19.34 12.15 -11.83
C ARG A 426 20.86 12.01 -11.78
N LYS A 427 21.51 12.75 -10.89
CA LYS A 427 22.96 12.74 -10.76
C LYS A 427 23.44 11.40 -10.19
N MET A 428 22.79 10.89 -9.14
CA MET A 428 23.03 9.56 -8.58
C MET A 428 22.91 8.47 -9.65
N TRP A 429 21.85 8.52 -10.47
CA TRP A 429 21.65 7.60 -11.58
C TRP A 429 22.78 7.65 -12.61
N LEU A 430 23.20 8.85 -13.03
CA LEU A 430 24.30 9.01 -13.98
C LEU A 430 25.65 8.51 -13.41
N ASP A 431 25.90 8.73 -12.12
CA ASP A 431 27.10 8.22 -11.45
C ASP A 431 27.09 6.69 -11.39
N PHE A 432 25.93 6.06 -11.13
CA PHE A 432 25.76 4.61 -11.20
C PHE A 432 26.04 4.09 -12.62
N LEU A 433 25.47 4.71 -13.66
CA LEU A 433 25.73 4.32 -15.05
C LEU A 433 27.20 4.44 -15.43
N ALA A 434 27.90 5.48 -14.94
CA ALA A 434 29.33 5.68 -15.17
C ALA A 434 30.22 4.66 -14.45
N TRP A 435 29.71 4.05 -13.37
CA TRP A 435 30.41 3.01 -12.63
C TRP A 435 30.28 1.61 -13.26
N LEU A 436 29.16 1.31 -13.93
CA LEU A 436 28.92 -0.02 -14.53
C LEU A 436 30.08 -0.55 -15.42
N PRO A 437 30.76 0.26 -16.27
CA PRO A 437 31.90 -0.21 -17.06
C PRO A 437 33.12 -0.63 -16.23
N THR A 438 33.19 -0.25 -14.95
CA THR A 438 34.29 -0.61 -14.04
C THR A 438 34.12 -1.98 -13.39
N LEU A 439 32.93 -2.58 -13.53
CA LEU A 439 32.66 -3.92 -13.01
C LEU A 439 33.54 -4.97 -13.71
N PRO A 440 33.84 -6.09 -13.03
CA PRO A 440 34.50 -7.23 -13.65
C PRO A 440 33.77 -7.69 -14.93
N LYS A 441 34.45 -8.40 -15.82
CA LYS A 441 33.80 -8.89 -17.05
C LYS A 441 32.69 -9.90 -16.73
N GLU A 442 32.98 -10.83 -15.83
CA GLU A 442 32.06 -11.88 -15.37
C GLU A 442 31.58 -11.57 -13.95
N TYR A 443 30.28 -11.32 -13.79
CA TYR A 443 29.65 -11.03 -12.51
C TYR A 443 28.19 -11.49 -12.52
N ILE A 444 27.63 -11.66 -11.33
CA ILE A 444 26.23 -11.95 -11.08
C ILE A 444 25.72 -10.96 -10.03
N VAL A 445 24.50 -10.48 -10.19
CA VAL A 445 23.88 -9.53 -9.28
C VAL A 445 22.73 -10.20 -8.54
N TYR A 446 22.89 -10.43 -7.24
CA TYR A 446 21.84 -10.95 -6.38
C TYR A 446 21.06 -9.80 -5.76
N HIS A 447 19.75 -9.90 -5.80
CA HIS A 447 18.84 -8.96 -5.14
C HIS A 447 17.66 -9.74 -4.54
N TYR A 448 16.78 -9.05 -3.82
CA TYR A 448 15.70 -9.71 -3.10
C TYR A 448 14.33 -9.11 -3.43
N ALA A 449 13.52 -9.89 -4.16
CA ALA A 449 12.18 -9.51 -4.62
C ALA A 449 12.23 -8.50 -5.79
N PRO A 450 11.09 -8.08 -6.37
CA PRO A 450 11.09 -7.43 -7.68
C PRO A 450 11.38 -5.92 -7.67
N TYR A 451 11.56 -5.31 -6.48
CA TYR A 451 11.62 -3.85 -6.33
C TYR A 451 12.77 -3.25 -7.14
N GLU A 452 13.99 -3.76 -6.98
CA GLU A 452 15.20 -3.26 -7.65
C GLU A 452 15.04 -3.27 -9.17
N LYS A 453 14.56 -4.39 -9.71
CA LYS A 453 14.35 -4.53 -11.16
C LYS A 453 13.33 -3.52 -11.70
N ILE A 454 12.21 -3.35 -10.99
CA ILE A 454 11.16 -2.39 -11.38
C ILE A 454 11.72 -0.96 -11.37
N HIS A 455 12.48 -0.60 -10.33
CA HIS A 455 13.01 0.74 -10.16
C HIS A 455 14.14 1.06 -11.15
N LEU A 456 14.98 0.09 -11.51
CA LEU A 456 15.92 0.24 -12.62
C LEU A 456 15.21 0.55 -13.95
N ASP A 457 14.11 -0.15 -14.26
CA ASP A 457 13.34 0.10 -15.49
C ASP A 457 12.63 1.48 -15.45
N LEU A 458 12.14 1.92 -14.28
CA LEU A 458 11.54 3.24 -14.09
C LEU A 458 12.57 4.36 -14.28
N LEU A 459 13.76 4.23 -13.68
CA LEU A 459 14.84 5.20 -13.77
C LEU A 459 15.45 5.25 -15.17
N GLU A 460 15.60 4.11 -15.85
CA GLU A 460 16.00 4.07 -17.26
C GLU A 460 14.99 4.84 -18.13
N LYS A 461 13.70 4.64 -17.91
CA LYS A 461 12.65 5.40 -18.62
C LYS A 461 12.71 6.90 -18.31
N LYS A 462 13.05 7.27 -17.07
CA LYS A 462 13.07 8.66 -16.59
C LYS A 462 14.31 9.42 -17.05
N TYR A 463 15.49 8.78 -17.04
CA TYR A 463 16.79 9.44 -17.21
C TYR A 463 17.66 8.87 -18.34
N GLY A 464 17.23 7.80 -19.00
CA GLY A 464 17.99 7.10 -20.05
C GLY A 464 18.83 5.93 -19.50
N GLY A 465 19.28 5.06 -20.41
CA GLY A 465 20.06 3.86 -20.09
C GLY A 465 21.41 3.78 -20.80
N SER A 466 22.08 2.64 -20.68
CA SER A 466 23.34 2.31 -21.35
C SER A 466 23.40 0.84 -21.78
N PRO A 467 24.28 0.45 -22.73
CA PRO A 467 24.54 -0.96 -23.02
C PRO A 467 24.93 -1.78 -21.78
N GLU A 468 25.74 -1.19 -20.90
CA GLU A 468 26.19 -1.81 -19.66
C GLU A 468 25.04 -2.02 -18.67
N LEU A 469 24.06 -1.11 -18.63
CA LEU A 469 22.84 -1.30 -17.84
C LEU A 469 22.04 -2.51 -18.32
N ASN A 470 21.92 -2.71 -19.63
CA ASN A 470 21.23 -3.90 -20.18
C ASN A 470 21.95 -5.20 -19.79
N ILE A 471 23.28 -5.20 -19.75
CA ILE A 471 24.09 -6.32 -19.26
C ILE A 471 23.86 -6.51 -17.75
N PHE A 472 23.86 -5.42 -16.97
CA PHE A 472 23.63 -5.49 -15.53
C PHE A 472 22.25 -6.09 -15.21
N LYS A 473 21.19 -5.60 -15.88
CA LYS A 473 19.82 -6.11 -15.71
C LYS A 473 19.64 -7.57 -16.14
N SER A 474 20.41 -8.05 -17.13
CA SER A 474 20.35 -9.45 -17.56
C SER A 474 21.04 -10.42 -16.58
N LYS A 475 21.87 -9.89 -15.67
CA LYS A 475 22.60 -10.63 -14.63
C LYS A 475 21.92 -10.61 -13.26
N LEU A 476 20.73 -10.02 -13.16
CA LEU A 476 19.93 -10.00 -11.92
C LEU A 476 19.36 -11.38 -11.58
N VAL A 477 19.59 -11.81 -10.34
CA VAL A 477 19.09 -13.04 -9.74
C VAL A 477 18.25 -12.70 -8.51
N ASP A 478 16.94 -12.95 -8.61
CA ASP A 478 15.99 -12.73 -7.53
C ASP A 478 16.03 -13.89 -6.53
N LEU A 479 16.66 -13.67 -5.37
CA LEU A 479 16.76 -14.69 -4.32
C LEU A 479 15.41 -14.98 -3.64
N PHE A 480 14.43 -14.07 -3.69
CA PHE A 480 13.10 -14.36 -3.17
C PHE A 480 12.44 -15.50 -3.98
N THR A 481 12.59 -15.47 -5.30
CA THR A 481 12.09 -16.54 -6.19
C THR A 481 12.82 -17.86 -5.92
N VAL A 482 14.15 -17.83 -5.74
CA VAL A 482 14.95 -19.02 -5.39
C VAL A 482 14.46 -19.63 -4.08
N VAL A 483 14.35 -18.84 -3.01
CA VAL A 483 13.87 -19.30 -1.69
C VAL A 483 12.49 -19.91 -1.83
N LYS A 484 11.56 -19.17 -2.45
CA LYS A 484 10.16 -19.59 -2.57
C LYS A 484 10.06 -20.95 -3.24
N ASN A 485 10.88 -21.24 -4.25
CA ASN A 485 10.80 -22.48 -5.01
C ASN A 485 11.53 -23.66 -4.35
N SER A 486 12.56 -23.38 -3.53
CA SER A 486 13.47 -24.42 -3.01
C SER A 486 13.21 -24.83 -1.56
N VAL A 487 12.67 -23.94 -0.72
CA VAL A 487 12.56 -24.19 0.71
C VAL A 487 11.33 -23.55 1.35
N ILE A 488 10.80 -24.26 2.33
CA ILE A 488 9.69 -23.83 3.17
C ILE A 488 10.21 -23.66 4.59
N PHE A 489 9.98 -22.48 5.16
CA PHE A 489 10.39 -22.09 6.50
C PHE A 489 9.22 -22.15 7.47
N PRO A 490 9.49 -22.37 8.77
CA PRO A 490 8.48 -22.26 9.83
C PRO A 490 8.22 -20.78 10.18
N LEU A 491 8.01 -19.94 9.17
CA LEU A 491 7.84 -18.49 9.29
C LEU A 491 6.53 -18.04 8.63
N TYR A 492 5.92 -17.02 9.20
CA TYR A 492 4.68 -16.42 8.68
C TYR A 492 4.94 -15.42 7.56
N PHE A 493 6.20 -15.04 7.35
CA PHE A 493 6.64 -14.06 6.36
C PHE A 493 8.02 -14.39 5.83
N TYR A 494 8.24 -14.01 4.57
CA TYR A 494 9.44 -14.32 3.79
C TYR A 494 10.01 -13.00 3.23
N SER A 495 10.17 -11.98 4.07
CA SER A 495 11.09 -10.88 3.71
C SER A 495 12.53 -11.31 3.96
N VAL A 496 13.51 -10.66 3.32
CA VAL A 496 14.93 -10.92 3.58
C VAL A 496 15.23 -10.82 5.07
N LYS A 497 14.63 -9.83 5.75
CA LYS A 497 14.77 -9.64 7.20
C LYS A 497 14.17 -10.78 8.02
N ASP A 498 13.00 -11.30 7.66
CA ASP A 498 12.39 -12.44 8.36
C ASP A 498 13.26 -13.71 8.21
N LEU A 499 13.77 -13.96 7.01
CA LEU A 499 14.60 -15.13 6.72
C LEU A 499 15.99 -15.03 7.36
N ALA A 500 16.65 -13.89 7.19
CA ALA A 500 18.03 -13.72 7.66
C ALA A 500 18.10 -13.68 9.19
N LYS A 501 17.10 -13.11 9.89
CA LYS A 501 16.99 -13.16 11.35
C LYS A 501 16.61 -14.54 11.91
N SER A 502 16.13 -15.45 11.06
CA SER A 502 15.73 -16.78 11.51
C SER A 502 16.90 -17.51 12.16
N ARG A 503 16.60 -18.50 13.00
CA ARG A 503 17.62 -19.37 13.63
C ARG A 503 18.47 -20.15 12.61
N PHE A 504 18.05 -20.20 11.34
CA PHE A 504 18.74 -20.92 10.28
C PHE A 504 19.86 -20.10 9.65
N VAL A 505 19.61 -18.81 9.39
CA VAL A 505 20.58 -17.89 8.73
C VAL A 505 21.33 -17.04 9.77
N ASN A 506 20.64 -16.60 10.83
CA ASN A 506 21.20 -15.94 12.01
C ASN A 506 22.02 -14.66 11.75
N TYR A 507 21.57 -13.82 10.82
CA TYR A 507 22.11 -12.48 10.59
C TYR A 507 21.53 -11.44 11.57
N LYS A 508 22.33 -10.44 11.92
CA LYS A 508 21.96 -9.38 12.88
C LYS A 508 22.30 -8.00 12.32
N TRP A 509 21.27 -7.21 12.03
CA TRP A 509 21.39 -5.79 11.69
C TRP A 509 21.94 -4.97 12.84
N ARG A 510 22.70 -3.92 12.51
CA ARG A 510 23.08 -2.83 13.42
C ARG A 510 21.84 -2.19 14.03
N HIS A 511 20.88 -1.81 13.18
CA HIS A 511 19.60 -1.23 13.60
C HIS A 511 18.49 -2.29 13.70
N GLN A 512 18.48 -3.07 14.78
CA GLN A 512 17.60 -4.24 14.91
C GLN A 512 16.10 -3.97 14.73
N LYS A 513 15.63 -2.76 15.10
CA LYS A 513 14.22 -2.34 15.01
C LYS A 513 13.86 -1.69 13.67
N ALA A 514 14.82 -1.14 12.93
CA ALA A 514 14.57 -0.44 11.67
C ALA A 514 14.12 -1.40 10.56
N GLY A 515 13.17 -1.02 9.72
CA GLY A 515 12.81 -1.73 8.49
C GLY A 515 12.53 -0.72 7.37
N GLY A 516 12.14 -1.15 6.16
CA GLY A 516 12.03 -0.23 5.01
C GLY A 516 11.10 0.98 5.17
N ALA A 517 10.12 0.99 6.08
CA ALA A 517 9.36 2.22 6.37
C ALA A 517 10.19 3.27 7.17
N GLN A 518 11.18 2.81 7.92
CA GLN A 518 12.07 3.64 8.73
C GLN A 518 13.07 4.41 7.87
N SER A 519 13.57 3.82 6.77
CA SER A 519 14.50 4.48 5.86
C SER A 519 13.86 5.70 5.19
N ILE A 520 12.58 5.60 4.78
CA ILE A 520 11.77 6.73 4.29
C ILE A 520 11.76 7.89 5.30
N PHE A 521 11.46 7.60 6.57
CA PHE A 521 11.42 8.62 7.60
C PHE A 521 12.79 9.25 7.86
N TRP A 522 13.84 8.43 7.94
CA TRP A 522 15.19 8.93 8.12
C TRP A 522 15.61 9.85 6.98
N TYR A 523 15.26 9.52 5.73
CA TYR A 523 15.59 10.38 4.60
C TYR A 523 14.88 11.74 4.69
N GLU A 524 13.58 11.77 4.97
CA GLU A 524 12.87 13.04 5.16
C GLU A 524 13.42 13.83 6.36
N LYS A 525 13.72 13.17 7.49
CA LYS A 525 14.35 13.82 8.64
C LYS A 525 15.72 14.41 8.26
N TRP A 526 16.50 13.71 7.44
CA TRP A 526 17.75 14.23 6.88
C TRP A 526 17.49 15.48 6.03
N LEU A 527 16.49 15.48 5.15
CA LEU A 527 16.13 16.65 4.34
C LEU A 527 15.73 17.86 5.21
N GLU A 528 14.99 17.63 6.29
CA GLU A 528 14.54 18.69 7.20
C GLU A 528 15.67 19.25 8.08
N THR A 529 16.54 18.39 8.59
CA THR A 529 17.48 18.74 9.68
C THR A 529 18.92 18.86 9.23
N GLY A 530 19.30 18.25 8.12
CA GLY A 530 20.70 18.08 7.72
C GLY A 530 21.53 17.24 8.71
N ASP A 531 20.89 16.42 9.54
CA ASP A 531 21.57 15.58 10.54
C ASP A 531 22.34 14.42 9.89
N LYS A 532 23.66 14.56 9.80
CA LYS A 532 24.54 13.57 9.17
C LYS A 532 24.47 12.18 9.82
N GLN A 533 24.11 12.09 11.10
CA GLN A 533 23.96 10.79 11.75
C GLN A 533 22.77 10.03 11.18
N VAL A 534 21.66 10.72 10.90
CA VAL A 534 20.47 10.10 10.29
C VAL A 534 20.80 9.59 8.89
N LEU A 535 21.56 10.35 8.12
CA LEU A 535 22.03 9.91 6.80
C LEU A 535 22.94 8.68 6.91
N GLN A 536 23.83 8.64 7.90
CA GLN A 536 24.67 7.47 8.15
C GLN A 536 23.83 6.24 8.54
N ASP A 537 22.80 6.40 9.37
CA ASP A 537 21.89 5.31 9.77
C ASP A 537 21.17 4.68 8.55
N ILE A 538 20.82 5.49 7.55
CA ILE A 538 20.25 5.02 6.28
C ILE A 538 21.27 4.18 5.50
N ILE A 539 22.49 4.71 5.35
CA ILE A 539 23.58 4.04 4.62
C ILE A 539 23.92 2.70 5.30
N ASP A 540 24.02 2.69 6.62
CA ASP A 540 24.26 1.50 7.44
C ASP A 540 23.14 0.46 7.30
N TYR A 541 21.89 0.91 7.25
CA TYR A 541 20.75 0.02 7.07
C TYR A 541 20.77 -0.65 5.68
N ASN A 542 21.02 0.11 4.62
CA ASN A 542 21.12 -0.40 3.26
C ASN A 542 22.34 -1.33 3.07
N GLU A 543 23.48 -1.01 3.68
CA GLU A 543 24.65 -1.90 3.72
C GLU A 543 24.32 -3.22 4.45
N ASP A 544 23.59 -3.17 5.56
CA ASP A 544 23.15 -4.38 6.25
C ASP A 544 22.21 -5.25 5.39
N ASP A 545 21.35 -4.66 4.57
CA ASP A 545 20.41 -5.39 3.70
C ASP A 545 21.14 -6.15 2.58
N VAL A 546 22.16 -5.56 1.95
CA VAL A 546 22.98 -6.27 0.95
C VAL A 546 23.87 -7.34 1.57
N ILE A 547 24.41 -7.13 2.77
CA ILE A 547 25.18 -8.16 3.50
C ILE A 547 24.24 -9.29 3.98
N ALA A 548 23.04 -8.98 4.47
CA ALA A 548 22.05 -9.98 4.85
C ALA A 548 21.67 -10.88 3.66
N THR A 549 21.59 -10.29 2.47
CA THR A 549 21.34 -11.00 1.20
C THR A 549 22.47 -11.98 0.88
N GLU A 550 23.74 -11.58 1.10
CA GLU A 550 24.89 -12.49 1.02
C GLU A 550 24.80 -13.65 2.01
N HIS A 551 24.50 -13.36 3.27
CA HIS A 551 24.35 -14.39 4.30
C HIS A 551 23.26 -15.41 3.94
N LEU A 552 22.13 -14.93 3.41
CA LEU A 552 21.06 -15.80 2.92
C LEU A 552 21.51 -16.66 1.73
N LEU A 553 22.22 -16.07 0.76
CA LEU A 553 22.78 -16.79 -0.38
C LEU A 553 23.74 -17.89 0.07
N ASN A 554 24.68 -17.55 0.95
CA ASN A 554 25.67 -18.50 1.47
C ASN A 554 24.99 -19.65 2.23
N TRP A 555 23.93 -19.35 2.99
CA TRP A 555 23.13 -20.37 3.63
C TRP A 555 22.41 -21.29 2.62
N LEU A 556 21.79 -20.73 1.57
CA LEU A 556 21.14 -21.52 0.51
C LEU A 556 22.12 -22.48 -0.18
N LYS A 557 23.35 -22.00 -0.44
CA LYS A 557 24.42 -22.79 -1.09
C LYS A 557 24.88 -23.99 -0.27
N THR A 558 24.62 -24.04 1.04
CA THR A 558 24.93 -25.24 1.85
C THR A 558 24.15 -26.49 1.43
N LYS A 559 23.13 -26.31 0.59
CA LYS A 559 22.30 -27.38 0.02
C LYS A 559 22.35 -27.50 -1.50
N SER A 560 23.01 -26.57 -2.20
CA SER A 560 23.12 -26.54 -3.66
C SER A 560 24.04 -27.62 -4.20
#